data_AF-A0A1J4YTB5-F1
#
_entry.id   AF-A0A1J4YTB5-F1
#
_cell.length_a   1.000
_cell.length_b   1.000
_cell.length_c   1.000
_cell.angle_alpha   90.00
_cell.angle_beta   90.00
_cell.angle_gamma   90.00
#
_symmetry.space_group_name_H-M   'P 1'
#
loop_
_entity.id
_entity.type
_entity.pdbx_description
1 polymer ?
#
loop_
_entity_poly.entity_id
_entity_poly.type
_entity_poly.pdbx_seq_one_letter_code
_entity_poly.pdbx_strand_id
1 'polypeptide(L)' 'MVIVKSENWYAGYVKELPGAHSQGRTIDEVKENLKEAIIMILESNYRHFVKGQNKVLEERITVNA' A
#
# COMPACT_ATOMS: atom_id res chain seq x y z
N MET A 1 -3.19 -6.54 5.45
CA MET A 1 -4.43 -5.88 4.94
C MET A 1 -5.56 -6.07 5.93
N VAL A 2 -6.41 -5.06 6.09
CA VAL A 2 -7.64 -5.08 6.89
C VAL A 2 -8.78 -4.63 5.99
N ILE A 3 -9.94 -5.29 6.06
CA ILE A 3 -11.15 -4.92 5.33
C ILE A 3 -12.30 -4.76 6.33
N VAL A 4 -13.00 -3.64 6.22
CA VAL A 4 -14.17 -3.29 7.04
C VAL A 4 -15.38 -3.24 6.13
N LYS A 5 -16.46 -3.93 6.53
CA LYS A 5 -17.75 -3.87 5.83
C LYS A 5 -18.57 -2.69 6.35
N SER A 6 -19.17 -1.92 5.44
CA SER A 6 -20.10 -0.84 5.76
C SER A 6 -21.30 -0.91 4.82
N GLU A 7 -22.46 -1.29 5.34
CA GLU A 7 -23.70 -1.50 4.58
C GLU A 7 -23.46 -2.33 3.29
N ASN A 8 -23.51 -1.66 2.14
CA ASN A 8 -23.40 -2.22 0.79
C ASN A 8 -22.01 -2.01 0.14
N TRP A 9 -21.00 -1.70 0.95
CA TRP A 9 -19.62 -1.45 0.51
C TRP A 9 -18.60 -2.03 1.50
N TYR A 10 -17.37 -2.12 1.03
CA TYR A 10 -16.19 -2.53 1.78
C TYR A 10 -15.11 -1.44 1.65
N ALA A 11 -14.44 -1.14 2.76
CA ALA A 11 -13.25 -0.29 2.80
C ALA A 11 -12.05 -1.15 3.23
N GLY A 12 -10.90 -0.95 2.60
CA GLY A 12 -9.69 -1.73 2.86
C GLY A 12 -8.45 -0.86 3.04
N TYR A 13 -7.52 -1.32 3.87
CA TYR A 13 -6.20 -0.70 4.02
C TYR A 13 -5.09 -1.69 4.38
N VAL A 14 -3.83 -1.29 4.18
CA VAL A 14 -2.64 -2.05 4.60
C VAL A 14 -2.03 -1.40 5.83
N LYS A 15 -1.92 -2.14 6.94
CA LYS A 15 -1.38 -1.59 8.21
C LYS A 15 0.09 -1.20 8.08
N GLU A 16 0.82 -1.98 7.31
CA GLU A 16 2.25 -1.86 7.07
C GLU A 16 2.58 -0.76 6.05
N LEU A 17 1.59 -0.23 5.32
CA LEU A 17 1.78 0.78 4.29
C LEU A 17 0.73 1.91 4.42
N PRO A 18 1.00 2.92 5.28
CA PRO A 18 0.12 4.08 5.42
C PRO A 18 -0.16 4.75 4.07
N GLY A 19 -1.40 5.16 3.86
CA GLY A 19 -1.88 5.74 2.59
C GLY A 19 -2.38 4.70 1.57
N ALA A 20 -2.11 3.40 1.76
CA ALA A 20 -2.70 2.36 0.93
C ALA A 20 -4.14 2.09 1.38
N HIS A 21 -5.08 2.80 0.77
CA HIS A 21 -6.51 2.70 1.03
C HIS A 21 -7.28 2.43 -0.26
N SER A 22 -8.34 1.63 -0.16
CA SER A 22 -9.28 1.43 -1.26
C SER A 22 -10.69 1.13 -0.73
N GLN A 23 -11.66 1.13 -1.65
CA GLN A 23 -13.02 0.73 -1.38
C GLN A 23 -13.63 0.01 -2.59
N GLY A 24 -14.70 -0.76 -2.36
CA GLY A 24 -15.37 -1.55 -3.40
C GLY A 24 -16.73 -2.10 -2.93
N ARG A 25 -17.59 -2.48 -3.87
CA ARG A 25 -18.85 -3.19 -3.62
C ARG A 25 -18.60 -4.64 -3.22
N THR A 26 -17.48 -5.21 -3.65
CA THR A 26 -17.06 -6.56 -3.29
C THR A 26 -15.68 -6.56 -2.63
N ILE A 27 -15.38 -7.64 -1.92
CA ILE A 27 -14.04 -7.85 -1.33
C ILE A 27 -12.97 -7.95 -2.42
N ASP A 28 -13.30 -8.54 -3.57
CA ASP A 28 -12.34 -8.70 -4.68
C ASP A 28 -11.99 -7.36 -5.33
N GLU A 29 -12.97 -6.46 -5.50
CA GLU A 29 -12.73 -5.08 -5.94
C GLU A 29 -11.82 -4.33 -4.96
N VAL A 30 -12.05 -4.44 -3.65
CA VAL A 30 -11.18 -3.81 -2.63
C VAL A 30 -9.75 -4.34 -2.77
N LYS A 31 -9.57 -5.65 -2.93
CA LYS A 31 -8.25 -6.27 -3.07
C LYS A 31 -7.53 -5.81 -4.33
N GLU A 32 -8.23 -5.75 -5.47
CA GLU A 32 -7.62 -5.32 -6.73
C GLU A 32 -7.23 -3.83 -6.65
N ASN A 33 -8.14 -2.98 -6.18
CA ASN A 33 -7.86 -1.56 -5.97
C ASN A 33 -6.72 -1.34 -4.97
N LEU A 34 -6.60 -2.18 -3.93
CA LEU A 34 -5.47 -2.11 -2.99
C LEU A 34 -4.14 -2.45 -3.68
N LYS A 35 -4.09 -3.43 -4.59
CA LYS A 35 -2.85 -3.75 -5.33
C LYS A 35 -2.39 -2.55 -6.13
N GLU A 36 -3.30 -1.91 -6.86
CA GLU A 36 -2.99 -0.69 -7.62
C GLU A 36 -2.49 0.43 -6.72
N ALA A 37 -3.16 0.68 -5.58
CA ALA A 37 -2.74 1.69 -4.61
C ALA A 37 -1.34 1.41 -4.05
N ILE A 38 -1.03 0.15 -3.72
CA ILE A 38 0.29 -0.27 -3.23
C ILE A 38 1.35 0.00 -4.30
N ILE A 39 1.11 -0.40 -5.56
CA ILE A 39 2.04 -0.17 -6.67
C ILE A 39 2.33 1.32 -6.81
N MET A 40 1.28 2.16 -6.84
CA MET A 40 1.44 3.60 -6.96
C MET A 40 2.28 4.21 -5.83
N ILE A 41 2.06 3.77 -4.59
CA ILE A 41 2.82 4.26 -3.43
C ILE A 41 4.28 3.83 -3.50
N LEU A 42 4.56 2.56 -3.80
CA LEU A 42 5.92 2.04 -3.90
C LEU A 42 6.70 2.74 -5.02
N GLU A 43 6.08 2.91 -6.18
CA GLU A 43 6.69 3.65 -7.29
C GLU A 43 6.92 5.12 -6.96
N SER A 44 5.96 5.78 -6.29
CA SER A 44 6.11 7.17 -5.85
C SER A 44 7.28 7.32 -4.90
N ASN A 45 7.38 6.44 -3.90
CA ASN A 45 8.48 6.42 -2.94
C ASN A 45 9.82 6.17 -3.64
N TYR A 46 9.89 5.20 -4.55
CA TYR A 46 11.09 4.95 -5.34
C TYR A 46 11.51 6.17 -6.16
N ARG A 47 10.57 6.82 -6.85
CA ARG A 47 10.84 8.04 -7.62
C ARG A 47 11.30 9.20 -6.74
N HIS A 48 10.77 9.32 -5.53
CA HIS A 48 11.08 10.43 -4.63
C HIS A 48 12.43 10.26 -3.93
N PHE A 49 12.76 9.06 -3.47
CA PHE A 49 13.93 8.81 -2.62
C PHE A 49 15.12 8.19 -3.35
N VAL A 50 14.88 7.39 -4.40
CA VAL A 50 15.92 6.57 -5.04
C VAL A 50 16.26 7.08 -6.43
N LYS A 51 15.25 7.42 -7.24
CA LYS A 51 15.47 7.83 -8.63
C LYS A 51 16.34 9.09 -8.72
N GLY A 52 17.42 9.00 -9.49
CA GLY A 52 18.37 10.11 -9.68
C GLY A 52 19.47 10.21 -8.62
N GLN A 53 19.46 9.33 -7.62
CA GLN A 53 20.54 9.24 -6.64
C GLN A 53 21.66 8.33 -7.15
N ASN A 54 22.90 8.79 -7.03
CA ASN A 54 24.08 8.01 -7.47
C ASN A 54 24.68 7.13 -6.35
N LYS A 55 24.25 7.33 -5.10
CA LYS A 55 24.71 6.59 -3.92
C LYS A 55 23.51 6.29 -3.03
N VAL A 56 22.98 5.07 -3.15
CA VAL A 56 21.84 4.58 -2.38
C VAL A 56 22.31 3.36 -1.59
N LEU A 57 22.02 3.35 -0.29
CA LEU A 57 22.20 2.19 0.58
C LEU A 57 20.81 1.67 0.93
N GLU A 58 20.52 0.44 0.54
CA GLU A 58 19.27 -0.24 0.87
C GLU A 58 19.60 -1.43 1.78
N GLU A 59 19.05 -1.43 3.00
CA GLU A 59 19.28 -2.46 3.99
C GLU A 59 17.95 -2.95 4.56
N ARG A 60 17.88 -4.25 4.86
CA ARG A 60 16.73 -4.83 5.52
C ARG A 60 16.85 -4.62 7.03
N ILE A 61 15.87 -3.92 7.60
CA ILE A 61 15.74 -3.78 9.05
C ILE A 61 14.74 -4.81 9.56
N THR A 62 15.12 -5.57 10.59
CA THR A 62 14.22 -6.47 11.32
C THR A 62 13.89 -5.86 12.66
N VAL A 63 12.60 -5.71 12.95
CA VAL A 63 12.11 -5.24 14.26
C VAL A 63 11.40 -6.42 14.92
N ASN A 64 11.80 -6.75 16.14
CA ASN A 64 11.08 -7.69 16.98
C ASN A 64 10.04 -6.89 17.76
N ALA A 65 8.75 -7.20 17.54
CA ALA A 65 7.62 -6.61 18.25
C ALA A 65 7.21 -7.47 19.44
#